data_AF-A0A662TVJ7-F1
#
_entry.id   AF-A0A662TVJ7-F1
#
_cell.length_a   1.000
_cell.length_b   1.000
_cell.length_c   1.000
_cell.angle_alpha   90.00
_cell.angle_beta   90.00
_cell.angle_gamma   90.00
#
_symmetry.space_group_name_H-M   'P 1'
#
loop_
_entity.id
_entity.type
_entity.pdbx_description
1 polymer ?
#
loop_
_entity_poly.entity_id
_entity_poly.type
_entity_poly.pdbx_seq_one_letter_code
_entity_poly.pdbx_strand_id
1 'polypeptide(L)'
;MAVSVTSNLTQLDSCDSTSGWNDGSTYSGFQMEGSACLGDQISTSATHFTKTISSTNLSNCIVYAWVKLSNPDTLANGGLRIVLGDGTNTRAYYVGGSDALGFQYLGWSRLLLDTANPPSNYSQLAGSSAPNFSAITLIGVGGIQPTKVTGNSPNFFWDSIDYVANNTYALTIGGGTSGDPGTFDEIVAADNNNGWGLVRKLQTGVYGVQCGLRFGSASSDSYFKEVDSVIVFEDPPVNIATSFYKMSFLGNSGSTNSFILGNKVGSGDTALGSNGVSIQSAGPTLTVDFDATNFDTIKIYGSKFYKIAGGITLSSNTAHEFIGNTVDQCGQVDAKQMIIRNCTFSGTTDNSSDGSALLWNNNINIKNCAFNANTHGTNDPHGIEHPDSGTFTYDNLTFSGNDYDIEFSASSGTLTINATNGSNPGTYEITGGGSSVSINNAVTVLIHVEDKDGNNIQGARVGVFKESDGSSIMTKETGSDGNASTSYNYLSDVPIIVRVR
;
A
#
# COMPACT_ATOMS: atom_id res chain seq x y z
N MET A 1 20.51 4.24 19.72
CA MET A 1 20.28 5.71 19.54
C MET A 1 18.84 5.83 19.14
N ALA A 2 18.10 6.81 19.67
CA ALA A 2 16.69 6.97 19.31
C ALA A 2 16.52 7.16 17.78
N VAL A 3 15.38 6.70 17.26
CA VAL A 3 14.94 7.08 15.92
C VAL A 3 14.87 8.62 15.81
N SER A 4 15.19 9.15 14.64
CA SER A 4 14.99 10.56 14.30
C SER A 4 13.72 10.68 13.47
N VAL A 5 12.71 11.36 14.00
CA VAL A 5 11.48 11.66 13.26
C VAL A 5 11.39 13.15 13.03
N THR A 6 11.25 13.54 11.78
CA THR A 6 11.14 14.94 11.36
C THR A 6 9.82 15.15 10.64
N SER A 7 9.07 16.17 11.07
CA SER A 7 7.90 16.66 10.34
C SER A 7 8.31 17.57 9.19
N ASN A 8 7.68 17.36 8.03
CA ASN A 8 7.77 18.25 6.87
C ASN A 8 6.52 19.12 6.72
N LEU A 9 5.68 19.18 7.77
CA LEU A 9 4.61 20.15 7.85
C LEU A 9 5.19 21.56 7.86
N THR A 10 4.56 22.46 7.12
CA THR A 10 4.83 23.90 7.20
C THR A 10 3.71 24.56 8.00
N GLN A 11 4.08 25.21 9.09
CA GLN A 11 3.11 25.88 9.97
C GLN A 11 2.61 27.19 9.34
N LEU A 12 1.30 27.33 9.26
CA LEU A 12 0.61 28.56 8.87
C LEU A 12 0.32 29.44 10.09
N ASP A 13 -0.05 28.82 11.21
CA ASP A 13 -0.21 29.50 12.50
C ASP A 13 -0.12 28.52 13.66
N SER A 14 0.65 28.82 14.71
CA SER A 14 0.74 27.99 15.91
C SER A 14 -0.47 28.13 16.85
N CYS A 15 -1.34 29.13 16.64
CA CYS A 15 -2.48 29.41 17.51
C CYS A 15 -2.13 29.68 19.00
N ASP A 16 -0.89 30.08 19.30
CA ASP A 16 -0.47 30.45 20.66
C ASP A 16 -0.98 31.84 21.11
N SER A 17 -1.48 32.67 20.18
CA SER A 17 -1.93 34.03 20.48
C SER A 17 -3.09 34.48 19.61
N THR A 18 -3.91 35.39 20.13
CA THR A 18 -5.08 35.96 19.44
C THR A 18 -4.71 36.96 18.34
N SER A 19 -3.41 37.23 18.13
CA SER A 19 -2.95 38.23 17.17
C SER A 19 -3.37 37.88 15.74
N GLY A 20 -4.17 38.76 15.13
CA GLY A 20 -4.67 38.61 13.75
C GLY A 20 -5.89 37.70 13.61
N TRP A 21 -6.33 37.05 14.69
CA TRP A 21 -7.59 36.31 14.73
C TRP A 21 -8.76 37.28 14.92
N ASN A 22 -9.90 36.98 14.29
CA ASN A 22 -11.12 37.78 14.42
C ASN A 22 -11.79 37.67 15.80
N ASP A 23 -11.58 36.54 16.49
CA ASP A 23 -12.09 36.29 17.85
C ASP A 23 -11.25 35.20 18.54
N GLY A 24 -11.56 34.94 19.82
CA GLY A 24 -10.95 33.89 20.63
C GLY A 24 -10.12 34.39 21.80
N SER A 25 -9.89 33.50 22.76
CA SER A 25 -9.03 33.71 23.92
C SER A 25 -7.95 32.64 24.00
N THR A 26 -6.82 32.97 24.62
CA THR A 26 -5.70 32.03 24.80
C THR A 26 -5.91 31.13 26.03
N TYR A 27 -5.67 29.83 25.88
CA TYR A 27 -5.75 28.80 26.93
C TYR A 27 -4.49 27.96 26.94
N SER A 28 -4.09 27.43 28.11
CA SER A 28 -2.89 26.60 28.25
C SER A 28 -3.12 25.40 29.18
N GLY A 29 -2.23 24.41 29.11
CA GLY A 29 -2.24 23.19 29.91
C GLY A 29 -2.92 21.99 29.26
N PHE A 30 -3.49 22.16 28.07
CA PHE A 30 -4.15 21.08 27.32
C PHE A 30 -4.06 21.26 25.79
N GLN A 31 -3.25 22.20 25.32
CA GLN A 31 -2.93 22.39 23.91
C GLN A 31 -2.21 21.16 23.33
N MET A 32 -2.22 21.04 22.01
CA MET A 32 -1.57 19.97 21.27
C MET A 32 -0.13 20.31 20.92
N GLU A 33 0.11 21.52 20.41
CA GLU A 33 1.44 22.02 20.06
C GLU A 33 1.76 23.28 20.87
N GLY A 34 3.05 23.61 21.00
CA GLY A 34 3.47 24.89 21.55
C GLY A 34 3.09 25.10 23.02
N SER A 35 2.73 26.34 23.34
CA SER A 35 2.55 26.82 24.72
C SER A 35 1.09 27.07 25.10
N ALA A 36 0.23 27.27 24.11
CA ALA A 36 -1.17 27.58 24.28
C ALA A 36 -2.00 27.19 23.04
N CYS A 37 -3.31 27.22 23.19
CA CYS A 37 -4.26 27.13 22.08
C CYS A 37 -5.27 28.28 22.18
N LEU A 38 -6.07 28.46 21.14
CA LEU A 38 -7.18 29.41 21.17
C LEU A 38 -8.50 28.71 21.44
N GLY A 39 -9.44 29.43 22.03
CA GLY A 39 -10.78 28.91 22.27
C GLY A 39 -11.83 29.98 22.41
N ASP A 40 -13.05 29.59 22.08
CA ASP A 40 -14.23 30.43 22.21
C ASP A 40 -15.50 29.57 22.26
N GLN A 41 -16.65 30.22 22.27
CA GLN A 41 -17.95 29.59 22.27
C GLN A 41 -18.54 29.50 20.86
N ILE A 42 -18.94 28.30 20.46
CA ILE A 42 -19.83 28.08 19.33
C ILE A 42 -21.14 27.47 19.81
N SER A 43 -22.24 27.73 19.11
CA SER A 43 -23.60 27.29 19.52
C SER A 43 -24.33 26.65 18.34
N THR A 44 -25.66 26.82 18.26
CA THR A 44 -26.52 26.29 17.19
C THR A 44 -26.45 27.08 15.88
N SER A 45 -25.52 28.04 15.78
CA SER A 45 -25.27 28.80 14.56
C SER A 45 -23.84 28.55 14.12
N ALA A 46 -23.64 28.50 12.80
CA ALA A 46 -22.33 28.37 12.19
C ALA A 46 -21.41 29.53 12.65
N THR A 47 -20.33 29.18 13.34
CA THR A 47 -19.32 30.14 13.79
C THR A 47 -17.97 29.78 13.16
N HIS A 48 -17.20 30.81 12.80
CA HIS A 48 -15.90 30.68 12.15
C HIS A 48 -14.90 31.63 12.80
N PHE A 49 -13.72 31.09 13.10
CA PHE A 49 -12.58 31.84 13.59
C PHE A 49 -11.57 31.87 12.46
N THR A 50 -11.12 33.06 12.08
CA THR A 50 -10.26 33.27 10.92
C THR A 50 -9.12 34.21 11.24
N LYS A 51 -8.01 34.01 10.55
CA LYS A 51 -6.80 34.81 10.62
C LYS A 51 -6.33 35.19 9.23
N THR A 52 -5.98 36.46 9.06
CA THR A 52 -5.26 36.91 7.87
C THR A 52 -3.81 36.47 7.96
N ILE A 53 -3.31 35.85 6.90
CA ILE A 53 -1.92 35.42 6.74
C ILE A 53 -1.30 36.08 5.52
N SER A 54 0.02 35.96 5.41
CA SER A 54 0.71 36.29 4.16
C SER A 54 0.25 35.36 3.04
N SER A 55 0.17 35.89 1.81
CA SER A 55 -0.26 35.10 0.65
C SER A 55 0.59 33.84 0.50
N THR A 56 -0.06 32.68 0.57
CA THR A 56 0.58 31.37 0.56
C THR A 56 -0.05 30.51 -0.52
N ASN A 57 0.80 29.81 -1.28
CA ASN A 57 0.35 28.85 -2.28
C ASN A 57 0.01 27.52 -1.57
N LEU A 58 -1.28 27.22 -1.52
CA LEU A 58 -1.83 25.98 -1.01
C LEU A 58 -2.44 25.14 -2.13
N SER A 59 -2.08 25.35 -3.40
CA SER A 59 -2.51 24.47 -4.49
C SER A 59 -1.90 23.08 -4.33
N ASN A 60 -2.74 22.04 -4.46
CA ASN A 60 -2.32 20.64 -4.35
C ASN A 60 -1.62 20.30 -3.02
N CYS A 61 -2.25 20.72 -1.92
CA CYS A 61 -1.75 20.53 -0.56
C CYS A 61 -2.82 19.90 0.33
N ILE A 62 -2.37 19.21 1.36
CA ILE A 62 -3.15 18.87 2.54
C ILE A 62 -2.96 19.98 3.57
N VAL A 63 -4.07 20.53 4.06
CA VAL A 63 -4.12 21.46 5.19
C VAL A 63 -4.65 20.72 6.42
N TYR A 64 -3.92 20.81 7.52
CA TYR A 64 -4.28 20.24 8.81
C TYR A 64 -4.68 21.33 9.80
N ALA A 65 -5.60 21.00 10.71
CA ALA A 65 -5.93 21.86 11.85
C ALA A 65 -6.30 21.01 13.07
N TRP A 66 -5.78 21.33 14.24
CA TRP A 66 -6.28 20.74 15.48
C TRP A 66 -7.52 21.50 15.95
N VAL A 67 -8.59 20.75 16.22
CA VAL A 67 -9.79 21.32 16.86
C VAL A 67 -10.28 20.42 17.99
N LYS A 68 -10.92 21.01 18.98
CA LYS A 68 -11.58 20.30 20.05
C LYS A 68 -12.97 20.85 20.27
N LEU A 69 -13.96 19.99 20.08
CA LEU A 69 -15.37 20.27 20.27
C LEU A 69 -16.05 19.02 20.82
N SER A 70 -16.81 19.16 21.89
CA SER A 70 -17.41 17.99 22.58
C SER A 70 -18.60 17.38 21.85
N ASN A 71 -19.33 18.16 21.04
CA ASN A 71 -20.53 17.70 20.36
C ASN A 71 -20.75 18.43 19.02
N PRO A 72 -19.89 18.21 18.01
CA PRO A 72 -20.15 18.74 16.67
C PRO A 72 -21.48 18.22 16.11
N ASP A 73 -22.13 19.03 15.28
CA ASP A 73 -23.19 18.53 14.40
C ASP A 73 -22.61 17.51 13.40
N THR A 74 -23.46 16.87 12.60
CA THR A 74 -23.03 15.91 11.58
C THR A 74 -22.20 16.60 10.48
N LEU A 75 -21.39 15.82 9.76
CA LEU A 75 -20.59 16.31 8.64
C LEU A 75 -21.49 16.97 7.58
N ALA A 76 -22.65 16.37 7.29
CA ALA A 76 -23.61 16.89 6.33
C ALA A 76 -24.19 18.26 6.73
N ASN A 77 -24.33 18.53 8.02
CA ASN A 77 -24.79 19.82 8.56
C ASN A 77 -23.62 20.81 8.80
N GLY A 78 -22.40 20.44 8.41
CA GLY A 78 -21.20 21.25 8.52
C GLY A 78 -20.60 21.30 9.92
N GLY A 79 -20.65 20.19 10.66
CA GLY A 79 -20.12 20.02 12.01
C GLY A 79 -18.79 20.73 12.28
N LEU A 80 -17.69 20.21 11.72
CA LEU A 80 -16.33 20.77 11.84
C LEU A 80 -15.84 21.26 10.47
N ARG A 81 -15.13 22.40 10.46
CA ARG A 81 -14.74 23.09 9.23
C ARG A 81 -13.30 23.59 9.26
N ILE A 82 -12.67 23.57 8.09
CA ILE A 82 -11.47 24.36 7.77
C ILE A 82 -11.89 25.49 6.84
N VAL A 83 -11.43 26.71 7.14
CA VAL A 83 -11.75 27.93 6.39
C VAL A 83 -10.53 28.38 5.60
N LEU A 84 -10.70 28.61 4.31
CA LEU A 84 -9.67 29.20 3.45
C LEU A 84 -10.24 30.37 2.64
N GLY A 85 -9.44 31.41 2.43
CA GLY A 85 -9.81 32.56 1.60
C GLY A 85 -8.63 33.20 0.87
N ASP A 86 -8.90 33.79 -0.29
CA ASP A 86 -7.90 34.42 -1.19
C ASP A 86 -7.95 35.96 -1.17
N GLY A 87 -8.73 36.54 -0.25
CA GLY A 87 -9.00 37.98 -0.14
C GLY A 87 -10.23 38.46 -0.92
N THR A 88 -10.78 37.63 -1.82
CA THR A 88 -12.04 37.90 -2.55
C THR A 88 -13.11 36.87 -2.22
N ASN A 89 -12.74 35.59 -2.28
CA ASN A 89 -13.57 34.44 -2.01
C ASN A 89 -13.13 33.79 -0.70
N THR A 90 -14.09 33.31 0.09
CA THR A 90 -13.81 32.59 1.33
C THR A 90 -14.83 31.48 1.49
N ARG A 91 -14.35 30.27 1.81
CA ARG A 91 -15.18 29.08 2.03
C ARG A 91 -14.79 28.40 3.33
N ALA A 92 -15.81 27.90 4.03
CA ALA A 92 -15.65 26.95 5.13
C ALA A 92 -16.03 25.56 4.62
N TYR A 93 -15.04 24.70 4.44
CA TYR A 93 -15.21 23.33 3.94
C TYR A 93 -15.59 22.40 5.07
N TYR A 94 -16.52 21.49 4.82
CA TYR A 94 -16.97 20.54 5.84
C TYR A 94 -16.01 19.36 5.84
N VAL A 95 -15.30 19.17 6.95
CA VAL A 95 -14.19 18.21 7.04
C VAL A 95 -14.30 17.29 8.27
N GLY A 96 -15.39 17.41 9.02
CA GLY A 96 -15.73 16.48 10.08
C GLY A 96 -17.10 16.76 10.68
N GLY A 97 -17.53 15.87 11.56
CA GLY A 97 -18.79 15.98 12.30
C GLY A 97 -18.90 14.85 13.32
N SER A 98 -19.96 14.82 14.12
CA SER A 98 -20.16 13.77 15.14
C SER A 98 -20.21 12.34 14.58
N ASP A 99 -20.51 12.20 13.31
CA ASP A 99 -20.55 10.96 12.53
C ASP A 99 -19.24 10.67 11.77
N ALA A 100 -18.28 11.60 11.76
CA ALA A 100 -17.10 11.53 10.91
C ALA A 100 -15.93 12.38 11.49
N LEU A 101 -15.45 12.03 12.69
CA LEU A 101 -14.41 12.82 13.40
C LEU A 101 -12.98 12.55 12.94
N GLY A 102 -12.75 11.49 12.16
CA GLY A 102 -11.44 11.08 11.67
C GLY A 102 -10.42 10.81 12.78
N PHE A 103 -9.20 11.31 12.60
CA PHE A 103 -8.10 11.12 13.54
C PHE A 103 -8.32 11.91 14.84
N GLN A 104 -8.25 11.21 15.98
CA GLN A 104 -8.45 11.81 17.30
C GLN A 104 -7.35 11.45 18.29
N TYR A 105 -7.00 12.40 19.15
CA TYR A 105 -6.05 12.20 20.24
C TYR A 105 -6.37 13.15 21.41
N LEU A 106 -6.48 12.60 22.63
CA LEU A 106 -6.79 13.37 23.86
C LEU A 106 -8.02 14.31 23.75
N GLY A 107 -9.02 13.88 22.97
CA GLY A 107 -10.26 14.63 22.73
C GLY A 107 -10.13 15.76 21.71
N TRP A 108 -8.95 15.92 21.10
CA TRP A 108 -8.74 16.76 19.92
C TRP A 108 -8.94 15.92 18.65
N SER A 109 -9.47 16.54 17.60
CA SER A 109 -9.55 16.01 16.24
C SER A 109 -8.55 16.74 15.37
N ARG A 110 -7.70 15.99 14.65
CA ARG A 110 -6.81 16.56 13.65
C ARG A 110 -7.51 16.50 12.31
N LEU A 111 -8.12 17.62 11.94
CA LEU A 111 -8.86 17.76 10.69
C LEU A 111 -7.91 17.84 9.51
N LEU A 112 -8.41 17.45 8.34
CA LEU A 112 -7.67 17.42 7.10
C LEU A 112 -8.54 17.99 5.96
N LEU A 113 -7.96 18.86 5.13
CA LEU A 113 -8.54 19.34 3.87
C LEU A 113 -7.54 19.15 2.72
N ASP A 114 -7.93 18.42 1.68
CA ASP A 114 -7.19 18.37 0.42
C ASP A 114 -7.64 19.50 -0.52
N THR A 115 -6.72 20.39 -0.89
CA THR A 115 -7.02 21.51 -1.80
C THR A 115 -6.99 21.12 -3.27
N ALA A 116 -6.47 19.93 -3.62
CA ALA A 116 -6.62 19.37 -4.97
C ALA A 116 -8.04 18.82 -5.17
N ASN A 117 -8.62 18.23 -4.12
CA ASN A 117 -9.94 17.59 -4.15
C ASN A 117 -10.85 18.10 -3.02
N PRO A 118 -11.11 19.42 -2.93
CA PRO A 118 -11.85 19.98 -1.81
C PRO A 118 -13.28 19.40 -1.74
N PRO A 119 -13.85 19.21 -0.53
CA PRO A 119 -15.22 18.74 -0.37
C PRO A 119 -16.24 19.58 -1.14
N SER A 120 -17.23 18.92 -1.73
CA SER A 120 -18.36 19.59 -2.38
C SER A 120 -19.30 20.28 -1.40
N ASN A 121 -19.32 19.85 -0.14
CA ASN A 121 -20.06 20.46 0.95
C ASN A 121 -19.25 21.59 1.60
N TYR A 122 -19.74 22.82 1.48
CA TYR A 122 -19.12 24.00 2.04
C TYR A 122 -20.15 25.10 2.34
N SER A 123 -19.76 26.05 3.17
CA SER A 123 -20.43 27.35 3.33
C SER A 123 -19.60 28.45 2.63
N GLN A 124 -20.22 29.22 1.74
CA GLN A 124 -19.60 30.42 1.16
C GLN A 124 -19.69 31.57 2.15
N LEU A 125 -18.55 32.11 2.59
CA LEU A 125 -18.50 33.21 3.56
C LEU A 125 -18.29 34.58 2.90
N ALA A 126 -17.59 34.62 1.77
CA ALA A 126 -17.36 35.83 0.98
C ALA A 126 -17.15 35.46 -0.50
N GLY A 127 -17.50 36.36 -1.42
CA GLY A 127 -17.42 36.10 -2.86
C GLY A 127 -18.45 35.08 -3.37
N SER A 128 -18.29 34.61 -4.60
CA SER A 128 -19.22 33.68 -5.27
C SER A 128 -18.57 32.41 -5.80
N SER A 129 -17.25 32.29 -5.69
CA SER A 129 -16.45 31.19 -6.27
C SER A 129 -15.58 30.50 -5.23
N ALA A 130 -14.86 29.45 -5.63
CA ALA A 130 -13.82 28.86 -4.79
C ALA A 130 -12.67 29.88 -4.59
N PRO A 131 -12.00 29.88 -3.42
CA PRO A 131 -10.75 30.59 -3.26
C PRO A 131 -9.70 30.13 -4.28
N ASN A 132 -8.90 31.07 -4.79
CA ASN A 132 -7.70 30.76 -5.54
C ASN A 132 -6.65 30.17 -4.59
N PHE A 133 -6.51 28.84 -4.60
CA PHE A 133 -5.55 28.14 -3.75
C PHE A 133 -4.09 28.53 -3.99
N SER A 134 -3.75 29.15 -5.12
CA SER A 134 -2.37 29.62 -5.36
C SER A 134 -1.99 30.88 -4.57
N ALA A 135 -2.96 31.55 -3.93
CA ALA A 135 -2.78 32.82 -3.25
C ALA A 135 -3.69 32.97 -2.02
N ILE A 136 -3.70 31.97 -1.12
CA ILE A 136 -4.50 32.02 0.11
C ILE A 136 -3.94 33.06 1.07
N THR A 137 -4.80 33.96 1.54
CA THR A 137 -4.48 35.06 2.46
C THR A 137 -5.28 35.00 3.76
N LEU A 138 -6.19 34.02 3.89
CA LEU A 138 -6.98 33.80 5.08
C LEU A 138 -7.09 32.31 5.35
N ILE A 139 -6.87 31.94 6.62
CA ILE A 139 -7.07 30.59 7.15
C ILE A 139 -8.01 30.64 8.34
N GLY A 140 -8.52 29.50 8.75
CA GLY A 140 -9.32 29.43 9.94
C GLY A 140 -9.95 28.07 10.16
N VAL A 141 -10.77 28.02 11.20
CA VAL A 141 -11.54 26.85 11.61
C VAL A 141 -12.95 27.29 11.93
N GLY A 142 -13.86 26.34 12.00
CA GLY A 142 -15.21 26.65 12.46
C GLY A 142 -16.02 25.42 12.72
N GLY A 143 -17.26 25.65 13.10
CA GLY A 143 -18.21 24.57 13.30
C GLY A 143 -19.57 25.03 13.76
N ILE A 144 -20.37 24.04 14.07
CA ILE A 144 -21.71 24.16 14.64
C ILE A 144 -21.95 22.96 15.55
N GLN A 145 -22.76 23.15 16.58
CA GLN A 145 -23.23 22.06 17.42
C GLN A 145 -24.75 22.08 17.52
N PRO A 146 -25.40 20.92 17.75
CA PRO A 146 -26.86 20.82 17.68
C PRO A 146 -27.55 21.42 18.92
N THR A 147 -26.81 21.66 20.00
CA THR A 147 -27.37 22.15 21.28
C THR A 147 -26.87 23.53 21.63
N LYS A 148 -27.77 24.40 22.12
CA LYS A 148 -27.45 25.75 22.55
C LYS A 148 -26.54 25.72 23.78
N VAL A 149 -25.39 26.40 23.72
CA VAL A 149 -24.56 26.62 24.93
C VAL A 149 -25.29 27.56 25.88
N THR A 150 -25.18 27.26 27.17
CA THR A 150 -25.59 28.16 28.24
C THR A 150 -24.35 28.61 29.02
N GLY A 151 -24.29 29.89 29.38
CA GLY A 151 -23.11 30.51 30.00
C GLY A 151 -22.09 31.02 28.99
N ASN A 152 -20.92 31.46 29.48
CA ASN A 152 -19.86 32.10 28.68
C ASN A 152 -18.56 31.28 28.64
N SER A 153 -18.62 29.98 28.97
CA SER A 153 -17.43 29.12 28.89
C SER A 153 -17.17 28.72 27.43
N PRO A 154 -15.89 28.70 27.01
CA PRO A 154 -15.50 28.19 25.70
C PRO A 154 -15.84 26.70 25.59
N ASN A 155 -16.21 26.26 24.39
CA ASN A 155 -16.49 24.86 24.08
C ASN A 155 -15.88 24.42 22.74
N PHE A 156 -15.29 25.35 22.00
CA PHE A 156 -14.56 25.10 20.78
C PHE A 156 -13.14 25.64 20.95
N PHE A 157 -12.16 24.77 20.80
CA PHE A 157 -10.76 25.14 20.85
C PHE A 157 -10.09 24.75 19.54
N TRP A 158 -9.07 25.50 19.16
CA TRP A 158 -8.27 25.19 18.00
C TRP A 158 -6.80 25.48 18.28
N ASP A 159 -5.98 24.69 17.61
CA ASP A 159 -4.55 24.69 17.75
C ASP A 159 -3.93 24.39 16.38
N SER A 160 -2.68 24.79 16.20
CA SER A 160 -1.79 24.62 15.06
C SER A 160 -2.45 24.30 13.71
N ILE A 161 -2.34 25.22 12.76
CA ILE A 161 -2.75 25.02 11.37
C ILE A 161 -1.50 24.87 10.52
N ASP A 162 -1.42 23.75 9.81
CA ASP A 162 -0.24 23.37 9.03
C ASP A 162 -0.63 22.91 7.63
N TYR A 163 0.34 22.80 6.74
CA TYR A 163 0.13 22.16 5.45
C TYR A 163 1.35 21.39 4.94
N VAL A 164 1.09 20.52 3.97
CA VAL A 164 2.09 19.76 3.22
C VAL A 164 1.60 19.53 1.80
N ALA A 165 2.48 19.48 0.82
CA ALA A 165 2.08 19.19 -0.57
C ALA A 165 1.60 17.73 -0.73
N ASN A 166 0.64 17.48 -1.63
CA ASN A 166 0.12 16.12 -1.88
C ASN A 166 1.18 15.15 -2.43
N ASN A 167 2.18 15.66 -3.14
CA ASN A 167 3.21 14.83 -3.78
C ASN A 167 4.47 14.66 -2.92
N THR A 168 4.35 14.83 -1.60
CA THR A 168 5.43 14.61 -0.64
C THR A 168 4.93 13.83 0.57
N TYR A 169 5.81 13.62 1.54
CA TYR A 169 5.58 12.91 2.79
C TYR A 169 5.56 13.91 3.94
N ALA A 170 4.66 13.72 4.91
CA ALA A 170 4.57 14.58 6.08
C ALA A 170 5.59 14.22 7.16
N LEU A 171 6.05 12.96 7.19
CA LEU A 171 7.09 12.50 8.12
C LEU A 171 8.29 11.89 7.39
N THR A 172 9.48 12.18 7.89
CA THR A 172 10.73 11.49 7.56
C THR A 172 11.27 10.76 8.79
N ILE A 173 11.57 9.48 8.62
CA ILE A 173 11.99 8.57 9.69
C ILE A 173 13.41 8.09 9.37
N GLY A 174 14.37 8.51 10.19
CA GLY A 174 15.79 8.15 10.11
C GLY A 174 16.38 7.74 11.46
N GLY A 175 17.71 7.71 11.57
CA GLY A 175 18.39 7.42 12.83
C GLY A 175 18.33 5.94 13.24
N GLY A 176 18.33 5.66 14.55
CA GLY A 176 18.49 4.27 15.02
C GLY A 176 19.92 3.74 14.83
N THR A 177 20.14 2.49 15.23
CA THR A 177 21.40 1.77 14.99
C THR A 177 21.13 0.32 14.62
N SER A 178 22.11 -0.39 14.07
CA SER A 178 21.96 -1.82 13.75
C SER A 178 21.62 -2.70 14.95
N GLY A 179 22.05 -2.33 16.17
CA GLY A 179 21.74 -3.05 17.41
C GLY A 179 20.47 -2.55 18.14
N ASP A 180 19.92 -1.43 17.71
CA ASP A 180 18.77 -0.75 18.32
C ASP A 180 18.06 0.05 17.21
N PRO A 181 17.38 -0.65 16.28
CA PRO A 181 16.69 -0.02 15.15
C PRO A 181 15.41 0.68 15.61
N GLY A 182 15.01 1.72 14.88
CA GLY A 182 13.79 2.47 15.15
C GLY A 182 12.51 1.64 14.96
N THR A 183 11.45 2.02 15.68
CA THR A 183 10.12 1.36 15.71
C THR A 183 8.97 2.36 15.53
N PHE A 184 7.76 1.89 15.23
CA PHE A 184 6.55 2.72 15.19
C PHE A 184 6.17 3.30 16.55
N ASP A 185 6.49 2.63 17.64
CA ASP A 185 6.24 3.17 18.99
C ASP A 185 7.04 4.45 19.23
N GLU A 186 8.27 4.52 18.73
CA GLU A 186 9.05 5.76 18.80
C GLU A 186 8.54 6.83 17.82
N ILE A 187 7.97 6.44 16.67
CA ILE A 187 7.31 7.39 15.76
C ILE A 187 6.10 8.04 16.46
N VAL A 188 5.26 7.24 17.12
CA VAL A 188 4.13 7.75 17.92
C VAL A 188 4.63 8.63 19.06
N ALA A 189 5.69 8.24 19.75
CA ALA A 189 6.24 9.06 20.83
C ALA A 189 6.72 10.42 20.32
N ALA A 190 7.38 10.46 19.15
CA ALA A 190 7.80 11.70 18.52
C ALA A 190 6.60 12.56 18.09
N ASP A 191 5.58 11.96 17.46
CA ASP A 191 4.35 12.67 17.06
C ASP A 191 3.64 13.28 18.26
N ASN A 192 3.46 12.51 19.34
CA ASN A 192 2.81 12.97 20.56
C ASN A 192 3.59 14.07 21.28
N ASN A 193 4.91 13.98 21.33
CA ASN A 193 5.75 14.97 22.01
C ASN A 193 5.76 16.32 21.28
N ASN A 194 5.57 16.31 19.96
CA ASN A 194 5.58 17.52 19.14
C ASN A 194 4.17 17.99 18.74
N GLY A 195 3.13 17.19 18.96
CA GLY A 195 1.75 17.56 18.67
C GLY A 195 1.37 17.56 17.19
N TRP A 196 2.08 16.83 16.32
CA TRP A 196 1.84 16.91 14.87
C TRP A 196 0.50 16.28 14.43
N GLY A 197 0.09 15.20 15.10
CA GLY A 197 -1.17 14.52 14.83
C GLY A 197 -1.16 13.69 13.56
N LEU A 198 -0.04 13.07 13.19
CA LEU A 198 0.09 12.34 11.93
C LEU A 198 0.08 10.83 12.14
N VAL A 199 0.54 10.37 13.31
CA VAL A 199 0.60 8.95 13.69
C VAL A 199 0.16 8.79 15.13
N ARG A 200 -0.74 7.84 15.41
CA ARG A 200 -1.21 7.53 16.77
C ARG A 200 -1.18 6.04 17.05
N LYS A 201 -1.11 5.69 18.34
CA LYS A 201 -1.32 4.32 18.82
C LYS A 201 -2.81 4.10 19.07
N LEU A 202 -3.42 3.17 18.35
CA LEU A 202 -4.82 2.78 18.52
C LEU A 202 -4.97 1.77 19.65
N GLN A 203 -4.00 0.85 19.73
CA GLN A 203 -3.80 -0.09 20.83
C GLN A 203 -2.36 -0.64 20.76
N THR A 204 -1.96 -1.50 21.69
CA THR A 204 -0.64 -2.15 21.64
C THR A 204 -0.42 -2.85 20.29
N GLY A 205 0.67 -2.48 19.59
CA GLY A 205 1.02 -3.02 18.28
C GLY A 205 0.13 -2.57 17.13
N VAL A 206 -0.81 -1.64 17.33
CA VAL A 206 -1.68 -1.13 16.24
C VAL A 206 -1.59 0.38 16.16
N TYR A 207 -1.23 0.87 14.98
CA TYR A 207 -0.94 2.27 14.71
C TYR A 207 -1.87 2.81 13.63
N GLY A 208 -2.40 4.00 13.85
CA GLY A 208 -3.17 4.77 12.88
C GLY A 208 -2.28 5.85 12.26
N VAL A 209 -2.33 6.00 10.94
CA VAL A 209 -1.52 6.93 10.16
C VAL A 209 -2.44 7.74 9.26
N GLN A 210 -2.30 9.07 9.24
CA GLN A 210 -3.07 9.95 8.36
C GLN A 210 -2.20 10.81 7.43
N CYS A 211 -1.03 10.29 7.05
CA CYS A 211 -0.09 10.99 6.17
C CYS A 211 0.81 10.06 5.36
N GLY A 212 1.54 10.63 4.39
CA GLY A 212 2.66 9.95 3.73
C GLY A 212 3.91 9.86 4.62
N LEU A 213 4.59 8.71 4.59
CA LEU A 213 5.79 8.39 5.36
C LEU A 213 7.00 8.18 4.42
N ARG A 214 8.17 8.66 4.83
CA ARG A 214 9.45 8.34 4.18
C ARG A 214 10.46 7.78 5.17
N PHE A 215 11.01 6.61 4.87
CA PHE A 215 12.03 5.95 5.68
C PHE A 215 13.44 6.12 5.08
N GLY A 216 14.44 6.26 5.94
CA GLY A 216 15.84 6.44 5.53
C GLY A 216 16.36 7.86 5.78
N SER A 217 17.64 8.07 5.47
CA SER A 217 18.34 9.34 5.66
C SER A 217 19.29 9.61 4.50
N ALA A 218 19.33 10.88 4.07
CA ALA A 218 20.24 11.35 3.03
C ALA A 218 21.64 11.72 3.53
N SER A 219 21.85 11.76 4.85
CA SER A 219 23.07 12.33 5.44
C SER A 219 23.64 11.56 6.63
N SER A 220 22.94 10.53 7.10
CA SER A 220 23.34 9.72 8.24
C SER A 220 22.93 8.27 8.04
N ASP A 221 23.42 7.39 8.91
CA ASP A 221 22.88 6.05 8.98
C ASP A 221 21.40 6.07 9.42
N SER A 222 20.65 5.08 8.96
CA SER A 222 19.25 4.86 9.31
C SER A 222 18.96 3.37 9.42
N TYR A 223 18.41 2.95 10.55
CA TYR A 223 18.02 1.57 10.82
C TYR A 223 16.60 1.55 11.39
N PHE A 224 15.70 0.86 10.69
CA PHE A 224 14.32 0.67 11.11
C PHE A 224 13.97 -0.81 11.09
N LYS A 225 13.33 -1.29 12.15
CA LYS A 225 12.81 -2.65 12.22
C LYS A 225 11.50 -2.67 13.01
N GLU A 226 10.48 -3.27 12.41
CA GLU A 226 9.18 -3.46 13.06
C GLU A 226 8.73 -4.92 12.96
N VAL A 227 8.06 -5.42 14.00
CA VAL A 227 7.57 -6.81 14.10
C VAL A 227 6.23 -6.85 14.83
N ASP A 228 5.40 -7.85 14.51
CA ASP A 228 4.13 -8.13 15.23
C ASP A 228 3.20 -6.91 15.36
N SER A 229 3.14 -6.06 14.32
CA SER A 229 2.35 -4.83 14.33
C SER A 229 1.35 -4.73 13.18
N VAL A 230 0.36 -3.86 13.35
CA VAL A 230 -0.61 -3.46 12.33
C VAL A 230 -0.52 -1.94 12.14
N ILE A 231 -0.32 -1.51 10.91
CA ILE A 231 -0.24 -0.11 10.50
C ILE A 231 -1.46 0.14 9.60
N VAL A 232 -2.34 1.02 10.06
CA VAL A 232 -3.58 1.38 9.37
C VAL A 232 -3.45 2.80 8.86
N PHE A 233 -3.45 2.97 7.54
CA PHE A 233 -3.68 4.26 6.92
C PHE A 233 -5.17 4.57 7.02
N GLU A 234 -5.52 5.51 7.89
CA GLU A 234 -6.89 5.78 8.31
C GLU A 234 -7.67 6.50 7.21
N ASP A 235 -8.99 6.24 7.15
CA ASP A 235 -9.88 6.87 6.19
C ASP A 235 -10.36 8.23 6.72
N PRO A 236 -9.94 9.36 6.11
CA PRO A 236 -10.41 10.66 6.53
C PRO A 236 -11.84 10.88 6.01
N PRO A 237 -12.63 11.75 6.66
CA PRO A 237 -14.01 12.05 6.27
C PRO A 237 -14.13 12.92 4.99
N VAL A 238 -13.02 13.08 4.26
CA VAL A 238 -12.90 13.89 3.05
C VAL A 238 -12.16 13.10 1.98
N ASN A 239 -12.43 13.41 0.71
CA ASN A 239 -11.68 12.82 -0.39
C ASN A 239 -10.24 13.35 -0.39
N ILE A 240 -9.28 12.44 -0.61
CA ILE A 240 -7.86 12.74 -0.64
C ILE A 240 -7.29 12.32 -1.99
N ALA A 241 -6.37 13.14 -2.52
CA ALA A 241 -5.58 12.81 -3.69
C ALA A 241 -4.90 11.44 -3.53
N THR A 242 -4.98 10.62 -4.56
CA THR A 242 -4.38 9.28 -4.57
C THR A 242 -2.86 9.28 -4.42
N SER A 243 -2.20 10.44 -4.60
CA SER A 243 -0.76 10.60 -4.41
C SER A 243 -0.32 10.88 -2.98
N PHE A 244 -1.24 11.21 -2.06
CA PHE A 244 -0.89 11.68 -0.73
C PHE A 244 -0.43 10.55 0.22
N TYR A 245 -1.23 9.49 0.30
CA TYR A 245 -0.90 8.35 1.14
C TYR A 245 0.16 7.49 0.45
N LYS A 246 1.41 7.68 0.88
CA LYS A 246 2.56 6.96 0.35
C LYS A 246 3.47 6.47 1.45
N MET A 247 4.00 5.25 1.31
CA MET A 247 5.21 4.81 2.01
C MET A 247 6.37 4.77 1.01
N SER A 248 7.44 5.51 1.30
CA SER A 248 8.60 5.64 0.39
C SER A 248 9.92 5.54 1.14
N PHE A 249 11.02 5.39 0.38
CA PHE A 249 12.36 5.26 0.96
C PHE A 249 13.32 6.30 0.38
N LEU A 250 14.35 6.60 1.17
CA LEU A 250 15.42 7.52 0.85
C LEU A 250 16.76 6.88 1.21
N GLY A 251 17.52 6.51 0.17
CA GLY A 251 18.87 5.99 0.33
C GLY A 251 19.96 7.06 0.23
N ASN A 252 21.18 6.70 0.59
CA ASN A 252 22.37 7.53 0.51
C ASN A 252 23.60 6.65 0.26
N SER A 253 24.50 7.04 -0.65
CA SER A 253 25.72 6.26 -0.93
C SER A 253 26.81 6.39 0.14
N GLY A 254 26.73 7.37 1.03
CA GLY A 254 27.72 7.63 2.09
C GLY A 254 27.35 7.11 3.48
N SER A 255 26.21 6.46 3.65
CA SER A 255 25.69 5.99 4.94
C SER A 255 24.84 4.75 4.76
N THR A 256 24.66 3.96 5.82
CA THR A 256 23.86 2.73 5.75
C THR A 256 22.39 3.00 6.02
N ASN A 257 21.52 2.58 5.11
CA ASN A 257 20.06 2.61 5.24
C ASN A 257 19.50 1.18 5.25
N SER A 258 18.81 0.82 6.33
CA SER A 258 18.22 -0.50 6.54
C SER A 258 16.77 -0.40 7.00
N PHE A 259 15.89 -1.11 6.32
CA PHE A 259 14.48 -1.24 6.66
C PHE A 259 14.07 -2.71 6.65
N ILE A 260 13.56 -3.18 7.79
CA ILE A 260 13.21 -4.59 7.99
C ILE A 260 11.81 -4.69 8.59
N LEU A 261 10.93 -5.48 7.97
CA LEU A 261 9.66 -5.89 8.57
C LEU A 261 9.70 -7.39 8.85
N GLY A 262 9.35 -7.78 10.06
CA GLY A 262 9.33 -9.18 10.49
C GLY A 262 10.71 -9.82 10.63
N ASN A 263 10.70 -11.16 10.71
CA ASN A 263 11.87 -12.00 10.92
C ASN A 263 11.95 -13.09 9.86
N LYS A 264 13.15 -13.30 9.31
CA LYS A 264 13.45 -14.42 8.40
C LYS A 264 13.68 -15.70 9.20
N VAL A 265 13.08 -16.79 8.73
CA VAL A 265 13.31 -18.15 9.23
C VAL A 265 13.89 -18.99 8.09
N GLY A 266 15.04 -19.63 8.32
CA GLY A 266 15.73 -20.41 7.30
C GLY A 266 16.50 -19.56 6.27
N SER A 267 16.82 -20.16 5.12
CA SER A 267 17.68 -19.58 4.09
C SER A 267 17.33 -20.07 2.69
N GLY A 268 17.77 -19.35 1.65
CA GLY A 268 17.57 -19.76 0.26
C GLY A 268 16.09 -19.76 -0.15
N ASP A 269 15.74 -20.64 -1.09
CA ASP A 269 14.40 -20.70 -1.68
C ASP A 269 13.32 -21.19 -0.71
N THR A 270 13.71 -21.87 0.37
CA THR A 270 12.80 -22.37 1.42
C THR A 270 12.67 -21.42 2.62
N ALA A 271 13.29 -20.23 2.56
CA ALA A 271 13.16 -19.25 3.63
C ALA A 271 11.71 -18.82 3.81
N LEU A 272 11.30 -18.66 5.07
CA LEU A 272 9.96 -18.22 5.47
C LEU A 272 10.04 -16.89 6.21
N GLY A 273 8.92 -16.19 6.28
CA GLY A 273 8.74 -15.03 7.13
C GLY A 273 7.99 -15.38 8.42
N SER A 274 8.25 -14.63 9.48
CA SER A 274 7.59 -14.76 10.79
C SER A 274 7.49 -13.40 11.46
N ASN A 275 6.52 -13.23 12.37
CA ASN A 275 6.31 -11.99 13.13
C ASN A 275 6.23 -10.72 12.24
N GLY A 276 5.66 -10.85 11.05
CA GLY A 276 5.59 -9.77 10.09
C GLY A 276 4.62 -8.67 10.50
N VAL A 277 4.57 -7.65 9.66
CA VAL A 277 3.77 -6.45 9.88
C VAL A 277 2.60 -6.42 8.91
N SER A 278 1.41 -6.08 9.38
CA SER A 278 0.26 -5.82 8.52
C SER A 278 0.21 -4.34 8.16
N ILE A 279 0.36 -3.99 6.88
CA ILE A 279 0.17 -2.64 6.35
C ILE A 279 -1.15 -2.63 5.58
N GLN A 280 -2.07 -1.76 5.99
CA GLN A 280 -3.39 -1.71 5.38
C GLN A 280 -3.91 -0.29 5.17
N SER A 281 -4.74 -0.12 4.15
CA SER A 281 -5.59 1.07 4.01
C SER A 281 -7.01 0.79 4.49
N ALA A 282 -7.57 1.72 5.26
CA ALA A 282 -8.96 1.68 5.70
C ALA A 282 -9.95 2.23 4.66
N GLY A 283 -9.47 2.82 3.57
CA GLY A 283 -10.29 3.54 2.60
C GLY A 283 -9.48 4.25 1.51
N PRO A 284 -8.51 5.12 1.86
CA PRO A 284 -7.79 5.90 0.86
C PRO A 284 -6.89 5.05 -0.05
N THR A 285 -6.57 5.57 -1.22
CA THR A 285 -5.54 4.96 -2.07
C THR A 285 -4.17 5.14 -1.42
N LEU A 286 -3.59 4.03 -0.96
CA LEU A 286 -2.21 3.95 -0.49
C LEU A 286 -1.33 3.39 -1.61
N THR A 287 -0.14 3.98 -1.78
CA THR A 287 0.96 3.39 -2.58
C THR A 287 2.13 3.05 -1.66
N VAL A 288 2.74 1.89 -1.88
CA VAL A 288 3.99 1.48 -1.21
C VAL A 288 5.08 1.34 -2.25
N ASP A 289 6.20 2.01 -2.03
CA ASP A 289 7.29 2.09 -2.99
C ASP A 289 8.60 1.78 -2.31
N PHE A 290 9.06 0.53 -2.41
CA PHE A 290 10.33 0.03 -1.89
C PHE A 290 11.53 0.29 -2.82
N ASP A 291 11.32 0.88 -4.01
CA ASP A 291 12.42 1.09 -4.95
C ASP A 291 13.12 2.42 -4.66
N ALA A 292 14.19 2.35 -3.86
CA ALA A 292 15.05 3.49 -3.57
C ALA A 292 16.49 3.25 -4.01
N THR A 293 17.02 4.21 -4.76
CA THR A 293 18.43 4.26 -5.11
C THR A 293 19.29 4.37 -3.86
N ASN A 294 20.41 3.64 -3.83
CA ASN A 294 21.39 3.66 -2.72
C ASN A 294 20.79 3.27 -1.35
N PHE A 295 19.85 2.33 -1.32
CA PHE A 295 19.34 1.75 -0.07
C PHE A 295 19.99 0.37 0.16
N ASP A 296 20.68 0.19 1.28
CA ASP A 296 21.51 -1.01 1.50
C ASP A 296 20.67 -2.26 1.76
N THR A 297 19.60 -2.14 2.54
CA THR A 297 18.80 -3.29 2.96
C THR A 297 17.32 -2.97 3.03
N ILE A 298 16.53 -3.63 2.20
CA ILE A 298 15.07 -3.71 2.34
C ILE A 298 14.69 -5.19 2.42
N LYS A 299 14.11 -5.58 3.57
CA LYS A 299 13.80 -6.97 3.90
C LYS A 299 12.43 -7.08 4.52
N ILE A 300 11.49 -7.72 3.82
CA ILE A 300 10.09 -7.81 4.23
C ILE A 300 9.72 -9.27 4.41
N TYR A 301 9.40 -9.65 5.64
CA TYR A 301 9.21 -11.03 6.06
C TYR A 301 7.87 -11.26 6.74
N GLY A 302 7.07 -12.18 6.22
CA GLY A 302 5.86 -12.65 6.92
C GLY A 302 4.78 -11.59 7.05
N SER A 303 4.87 -10.51 6.27
CA SER A 303 4.03 -9.31 6.36
C SER A 303 2.77 -9.45 5.51
N LYS A 304 1.72 -8.71 5.86
CA LYS A 304 0.50 -8.61 5.06
C LYS A 304 0.35 -7.20 4.51
N PHE A 305 0.11 -7.09 3.21
CA PHE A 305 -0.31 -5.87 2.55
C PHE A 305 -1.78 -6.04 2.17
N TYR A 306 -2.62 -5.12 2.64
CA TYR A 306 -4.07 -5.23 2.49
C TYR A 306 -4.69 -3.94 1.98
N LYS A 307 -5.52 -4.01 0.93
CA LYS A 307 -6.23 -2.83 0.40
C LYS A 307 -5.32 -1.70 -0.08
N ILE A 308 -4.14 -2.04 -0.58
CA ILE A 308 -3.19 -1.06 -1.13
C ILE A 308 -3.52 -0.82 -2.61
N ALA A 309 -4.59 -0.07 -2.86
CA ALA A 309 -5.12 0.13 -4.20
C ALA A 309 -4.14 0.85 -5.15
N GLY A 310 -3.19 1.62 -4.61
CA GLY A 310 -2.18 2.33 -5.40
C GLY A 310 -0.98 1.47 -5.80
N GLY A 311 -1.02 0.16 -5.55
CA GLY A 311 0.02 -0.80 -5.93
C GLY A 311 1.23 -0.81 -5.00
N ILE A 312 2.13 -1.76 -5.27
CA ILE A 312 3.37 -1.95 -4.52
C ILE A 312 4.53 -2.06 -5.51
N THR A 313 5.51 -1.15 -5.41
CA THR A 313 6.75 -1.26 -6.17
C THR A 313 7.82 -1.93 -5.30
N LEU A 314 8.37 -3.05 -5.75
CA LEU A 314 9.49 -3.73 -5.10
C LEU A 314 10.83 -3.18 -5.60
N SER A 315 11.91 -3.49 -4.90
CA SER A 315 13.23 -2.96 -5.20
C SER A 315 13.83 -3.50 -6.51
N SER A 316 14.53 -2.63 -7.23
CA SER A 316 15.43 -3.00 -8.32
C SER A 316 16.75 -3.64 -7.86
N ASN A 317 17.01 -3.72 -6.55
CA ASN A 317 18.20 -4.34 -5.98
C ASN A 317 18.00 -5.85 -5.70
N THR A 318 18.84 -6.70 -6.31
CA THR A 318 18.79 -8.17 -6.18
C THR A 318 19.22 -8.71 -4.81
N ALA A 319 19.78 -7.87 -3.93
CA ALA A 319 20.13 -8.25 -2.57
C ALA A 319 18.96 -8.04 -1.56
N HIS A 320 17.89 -7.38 -1.99
CA HIS A 320 16.71 -7.13 -1.16
C HIS A 320 15.74 -8.31 -1.21
N GLU A 321 14.93 -8.48 -0.16
CA GLU A 321 14.11 -9.69 0.04
C GLU A 321 12.65 -9.40 0.38
N PHE A 322 11.73 -10.15 -0.24
CA PHE A 322 10.29 -10.13 -0.02
C PHE A 322 9.79 -11.58 0.14
N ILE A 323 9.77 -12.08 1.38
CA ILE A 323 9.63 -13.51 1.68
C ILE A 323 8.46 -13.77 2.63
N GLY A 324 7.61 -14.74 2.30
CA GLY A 324 6.52 -15.17 3.18
C GLY A 324 5.39 -14.16 3.32
N ASN A 325 5.26 -13.21 2.39
CA ASN A 325 4.31 -12.11 2.50
C ASN A 325 2.97 -12.44 1.84
N THR A 326 1.91 -11.81 2.32
CA THR A 326 0.59 -11.84 1.69
C THR A 326 0.28 -10.47 1.10
N VAL A 327 -0.08 -10.41 -0.18
CA VAL A 327 -0.57 -9.22 -0.87
C VAL A 327 -2.01 -9.50 -1.26
N ASP A 328 -2.95 -8.80 -0.62
CA ASP A 328 -4.37 -9.14 -0.66
C ASP A 328 -5.22 -7.89 -0.90
N GLN A 329 -6.07 -7.92 -1.91
CA GLN A 329 -6.89 -6.76 -2.30
C GLN A 329 -6.04 -5.50 -2.60
N CYS A 330 -4.86 -5.69 -3.17
CA CYS A 330 -3.98 -4.59 -3.56
C CYS A 330 -4.08 -4.36 -5.07
N GLY A 331 -3.68 -3.17 -5.52
CA GLY A 331 -3.31 -2.97 -6.92
C GLY A 331 -2.07 -3.81 -7.29
N GLN A 332 -1.63 -3.68 -8.53
CA GLN A 332 -0.53 -4.47 -9.08
C GLN A 332 0.78 -4.32 -8.29
N VAL A 333 1.51 -5.44 -8.14
CA VAL A 333 2.87 -5.46 -7.60
C VAL A 333 3.88 -5.40 -8.74
N ASP A 334 4.69 -4.33 -8.81
CA ASP A 334 5.85 -4.27 -9.69
C ASP A 334 7.04 -4.97 -9.03
N ALA A 335 7.33 -6.19 -9.48
CA ALA A 335 8.30 -7.08 -8.84
C ALA A 335 9.76 -6.62 -8.95
N LYS A 336 10.08 -5.82 -9.98
CA LYS A 336 11.45 -5.37 -10.31
C LYS A 336 12.48 -6.51 -10.25
N GLN A 337 13.42 -6.50 -9.31
CA GLN A 337 14.49 -7.53 -9.20
C GLN A 337 14.64 -8.08 -7.77
N MET A 338 13.76 -7.71 -6.85
CA MET A 338 13.79 -8.16 -5.46
C MET A 338 13.59 -9.69 -5.39
N ILE A 339 14.20 -10.35 -4.41
CA ILE A 339 14.01 -11.79 -4.21
C ILE A 339 12.62 -12.03 -3.63
N ILE A 340 11.76 -12.75 -4.35
CA ILE A 340 10.37 -13.06 -3.94
C ILE A 340 10.24 -14.56 -3.65
N ARG A 341 9.83 -14.93 -2.43
CA ARG A 341 9.68 -16.35 -2.03
C ARG A 341 8.46 -16.56 -1.15
N ASN A 342 7.75 -17.67 -1.35
CA ASN A 342 6.71 -18.11 -0.42
C ASN A 342 5.62 -17.05 -0.17
N CYS A 343 5.34 -16.22 -1.19
CA CYS A 343 4.34 -15.15 -1.11
C CYS A 343 2.99 -15.61 -1.67
N THR A 344 1.92 -14.95 -1.24
CA THR A 344 0.58 -15.11 -1.80
C THR A 344 0.09 -13.79 -2.33
N PHE A 345 -0.38 -13.77 -3.58
CA PHE A 345 -1.01 -12.64 -4.25
C PHE A 345 -2.47 -13.01 -4.51
N SER A 346 -3.41 -12.24 -3.95
CA SER A 346 -4.82 -12.55 -4.05
C SER A 346 -5.74 -11.35 -4.19
N GLY A 347 -6.84 -11.56 -4.93
CA GLY A 347 -7.92 -10.59 -5.06
C GLY A 347 -7.45 -9.23 -5.56
N THR A 348 -6.52 -9.18 -6.52
CA THR A 348 -6.02 -7.90 -7.06
C THR A 348 -7.16 -6.93 -7.38
N THR A 349 -6.96 -5.67 -7.03
CA THR A 349 -7.88 -4.56 -7.30
C THR A 349 -7.34 -3.66 -8.41
N ASP A 350 -6.29 -4.08 -9.13
CA ASP A 350 -5.83 -3.34 -10.29
C ASP A 350 -6.97 -3.21 -11.29
N ASN A 351 -7.25 -1.96 -11.66
CA ASN A 351 -8.37 -1.59 -12.50
C ASN A 351 -7.93 -1.00 -13.84
N SER A 352 -6.64 -1.13 -14.17
CA SER A 352 -6.20 -1.07 -15.56
C SER A 352 -7.08 -2.03 -16.37
N SER A 353 -7.39 -1.67 -17.63
CA SER A 353 -8.14 -2.56 -18.51
C SER A 353 -7.35 -3.85 -18.62
N ASP A 354 -7.81 -4.90 -17.93
CA ASP A 354 -7.20 -6.23 -17.81
C ASP A 354 -6.16 -6.42 -16.67
N GLY A 355 -6.30 -5.68 -15.57
CA GLY A 355 -5.31 -5.63 -14.47
C GLY A 355 -4.80 -6.95 -13.88
N SER A 356 -3.59 -6.92 -13.33
CA SER A 356 -2.87 -8.12 -12.86
C SER A 356 -2.39 -7.99 -11.41
N ALA A 357 -2.23 -9.11 -10.70
CA ALA A 357 -1.70 -9.08 -9.32
C ALA A 357 -0.20 -8.75 -9.26
N LEU A 358 0.57 -9.20 -10.25
CA LEU A 358 2.01 -8.96 -10.33
C LEU A 358 2.45 -8.63 -11.77
N LEU A 359 3.31 -7.63 -11.91
CA LEU A 359 3.96 -7.27 -13.15
C LEU A 359 5.31 -7.95 -13.28
N TRP A 360 5.50 -8.72 -14.36
CA TRP A 360 6.76 -9.37 -14.73
C TRP A 360 7.39 -8.67 -15.94
N ASN A 361 7.86 -7.44 -15.74
CA ASN A 361 8.47 -6.58 -16.78
C ASN A 361 10.02 -6.68 -16.87
N ASN A 362 10.63 -7.61 -16.14
CA ASN A 362 12.08 -7.77 -16.11
C ASN A 362 12.45 -9.22 -15.73
N ASN A 363 13.74 -9.56 -15.69
CA ASN A 363 14.17 -10.82 -15.10
C ASN A 363 13.96 -10.79 -13.57
N ILE A 364 12.78 -11.21 -13.10
CA ILE A 364 12.45 -11.24 -11.68
C ILE A 364 12.88 -12.57 -11.05
N ASN A 365 13.25 -12.53 -9.77
CA ASN A 365 13.64 -13.72 -9.02
C ASN A 365 12.50 -14.16 -8.09
N ILE A 366 11.48 -14.82 -8.64
CA ILE A 366 10.29 -15.31 -7.91
C ILE A 366 10.23 -16.84 -7.87
N LYS A 367 9.87 -17.41 -6.71
CA LYS A 367 9.62 -18.86 -6.56
C LYS A 367 8.63 -19.16 -5.44
N ASN A 368 8.03 -20.34 -5.48
CA ASN A 368 7.19 -20.87 -4.39
C ASN A 368 6.02 -19.94 -4.03
N CYS A 369 5.44 -19.23 -5.01
CA CYS A 369 4.39 -18.24 -4.74
C CYS A 369 3.04 -18.72 -5.25
N ALA A 370 1.96 -18.18 -4.66
CA ALA A 370 0.60 -18.50 -5.04
C ALA A 370 -0.15 -17.27 -5.55
N PHE A 371 -0.94 -17.44 -6.61
CA PHE A 371 -1.80 -16.45 -7.23
C PHE A 371 -3.25 -16.97 -7.17
N ASN A 372 -4.03 -16.41 -6.24
CA ASN A 372 -5.31 -16.98 -5.86
C ASN A 372 -6.45 -15.98 -6.00
N ALA A 373 -7.56 -16.39 -6.60
CA ALA A 373 -8.81 -15.62 -6.64
C ALA A 373 -8.61 -14.18 -7.14
N ASN A 374 -7.72 -13.98 -8.12
CA ASN A 374 -7.63 -12.71 -8.84
C ASN A 374 -8.78 -12.71 -9.85
N THR A 375 -9.94 -12.21 -9.42
CA THR A 375 -11.17 -12.17 -10.22
C THR A 375 -11.85 -10.81 -10.11
N HIS A 376 -12.51 -10.38 -11.17
CA HIS A 376 -13.30 -9.16 -11.19
C HIS A 376 -14.43 -9.31 -12.20
N GLY A 377 -15.67 -9.01 -11.79
CA GLY A 377 -16.83 -9.22 -12.65
C GLY A 377 -16.93 -8.31 -13.90
N THR A 378 -15.91 -7.50 -14.20
CA THR A 378 -15.91 -6.57 -15.35
C THR A 378 -14.57 -6.40 -16.07
N ASN A 379 -13.45 -6.78 -15.45
CA ASN A 379 -12.09 -6.43 -15.91
C ASN A 379 -11.15 -7.66 -15.92
N ASP A 380 -11.71 -8.88 -15.82
CA ASP A 380 -11.07 -10.19 -15.97
C ASP A 380 -9.59 -10.27 -15.48
N PRO A 381 -9.29 -9.93 -14.22
CA PRO A 381 -7.93 -9.76 -13.75
C PRO A 381 -7.12 -11.05 -13.73
N HIS A 382 -5.81 -10.85 -13.78
CA HIS A 382 -4.86 -11.93 -13.99
C HIS A 382 -3.96 -12.17 -12.78
N GLY A 383 -3.35 -13.37 -12.73
CA GLY A 383 -2.26 -13.65 -11.81
C GLY A 383 -1.02 -12.81 -12.10
N ILE A 384 -0.48 -12.88 -13.32
CA ILE A 384 0.77 -12.23 -13.73
C ILE A 384 0.63 -11.56 -15.10
N GLU A 385 1.08 -10.30 -15.20
CA GLU A 385 1.25 -9.58 -16.47
C GLU A 385 2.67 -9.76 -17.03
N HIS A 386 2.75 -10.03 -18.34
CA HIS A 386 3.97 -9.94 -19.15
C HIS A 386 3.83 -8.85 -20.22
N PRO A 387 4.45 -7.67 -20.03
CA PRO A 387 4.43 -6.60 -21.04
C PRO A 387 5.42 -6.81 -22.18
N ASP A 388 6.30 -7.82 -22.05
CA ASP A 388 7.35 -8.11 -23.03
C ASP A 388 7.23 -9.54 -23.58
N SER A 389 7.45 -9.69 -24.88
CA SER A 389 7.60 -11.02 -25.50
C SER A 389 8.89 -11.69 -25.03
N GLY A 390 8.90 -13.01 -24.85
CA GLY A 390 10.10 -13.70 -24.41
C GLY A 390 9.85 -15.12 -23.91
N THR A 391 10.86 -15.68 -23.25
CA THR A 391 10.76 -16.96 -22.57
C THR A 391 11.03 -16.76 -21.09
N PHE A 392 10.07 -17.18 -20.25
CA PHE A 392 10.13 -17.04 -18.81
C PHE A 392 9.98 -18.41 -18.15
N THR A 393 10.53 -18.57 -16.95
CA THR A 393 10.43 -19.82 -16.19
C THR A 393 9.65 -19.58 -14.92
N TYR A 394 8.55 -20.31 -14.76
CA TYR A 394 7.78 -20.32 -13.52
C TYR A 394 8.29 -21.49 -12.67
N ASP A 395 8.86 -21.19 -11.50
CA ASP A 395 9.43 -22.16 -10.57
C ASP A 395 8.55 -22.25 -9.31
N ASN A 396 7.77 -23.34 -9.25
CA ASN A 396 6.78 -23.60 -8.20
C ASN A 396 5.81 -22.42 -7.97
N LEU A 397 5.22 -21.89 -9.05
CA LEU A 397 4.17 -20.86 -9.00
C LEU A 397 2.80 -21.50 -9.16
N THR A 398 1.96 -21.37 -8.14
CA THR A 398 0.64 -21.99 -8.13
C THR A 398 -0.46 -20.97 -8.43
N PHE A 399 -1.36 -21.30 -9.33
CA PHE A 399 -2.50 -20.49 -9.74
C PHE A 399 -3.81 -21.22 -9.40
N SER A 400 -4.77 -20.50 -8.81
CA SER A 400 -6.06 -21.08 -8.44
C SER A 400 -7.18 -20.04 -8.42
N GLY A 401 -8.23 -20.27 -9.20
CA GLY A 401 -9.44 -19.44 -9.17
C GLY A 401 -9.25 -18.02 -9.68
N ASN A 402 -8.19 -17.74 -10.46
CA ASN A 402 -8.07 -16.48 -11.21
C ASN A 402 -8.99 -16.55 -12.44
N ASP A 403 -9.39 -15.40 -12.99
CA ASP A 403 -10.10 -15.36 -14.27
C ASP A 403 -9.15 -15.85 -15.38
N TYR A 404 -7.92 -15.33 -15.37
CA TYR A 404 -6.80 -15.85 -16.16
C TYR A 404 -5.50 -15.90 -15.32
N ASP A 405 -4.61 -16.84 -15.62
CA ASP A 405 -3.34 -16.94 -14.88
C ASP A 405 -2.30 -15.94 -15.40
N ILE A 406 -2.33 -15.67 -16.71
CA ILE A 406 -1.33 -14.87 -17.42
C ILE A 406 -2.01 -13.83 -18.30
N GLU A 407 -1.63 -12.57 -18.16
CA GLU A 407 -1.89 -11.52 -19.15
C GLU A 407 -0.66 -11.35 -20.03
N PHE A 408 -0.84 -11.34 -21.35
CA PHE A 408 0.22 -10.97 -22.30
C PHE A 408 -0.12 -9.63 -22.96
N SER A 409 0.37 -8.55 -22.34
CA SER A 409 0.11 -7.16 -22.72
C SER A 409 1.13 -6.58 -23.70
N ALA A 410 2.09 -7.38 -24.18
CA ALA A 410 3.04 -6.93 -25.18
C ALA A 410 2.36 -6.55 -26.51
N SER A 411 2.89 -5.51 -27.15
CA SER A 411 2.33 -5.01 -28.42
C SER A 411 2.56 -5.92 -29.63
N SER A 412 3.44 -6.92 -29.50
CA SER A 412 3.78 -7.89 -30.54
C SER A 412 4.60 -9.05 -29.97
N GLY A 413 4.87 -10.08 -30.79
CA GLY A 413 5.76 -11.19 -30.43
C GLY A 413 5.05 -12.36 -29.77
N THR A 414 5.82 -13.29 -29.21
CA THR A 414 5.31 -14.52 -28.59
C THR A 414 5.83 -14.63 -27.16
N LEU A 415 4.96 -15.08 -26.26
CA LEU A 415 5.31 -15.44 -24.89
C LEU A 415 5.47 -16.95 -24.76
N THR A 416 6.54 -17.41 -24.14
CA THR A 416 6.74 -18.82 -23.77
C THR A 416 6.97 -18.93 -22.27
N ILE A 417 6.14 -19.71 -21.58
CA ILE A 417 6.26 -19.96 -20.14
C ILE A 417 6.69 -21.42 -19.93
N ASN A 418 7.85 -21.62 -19.31
CA ASN A 418 8.31 -22.93 -18.87
C ASN A 418 7.91 -23.15 -17.41
N ALA A 419 6.89 -23.96 -17.18
CA ALA A 419 6.45 -24.36 -15.85
C ALA A 419 7.34 -25.50 -15.32
N THR A 420 7.90 -25.28 -14.12
CA THR A 420 8.84 -26.20 -13.46
C THR A 420 8.47 -26.36 -11.98
N ASN A 421 8.96 -27.43 -11.35
CA ASN A 421 8.81 -27.70 -9.91
C ASN A 421 7.38 -27.59 -9.37
N GLY A 422 6.39 -28.01 -10.17
CA GLY A 422 4.98 -28.00 -9.77
C GLY A 422 4.21 -26.73 -10.12
N SER A 423 4.81 -25.78 -10.84
CA SER A 423 4.07 -24.65 -11.42
C SER A 423 2.91 -25.14 -12.28
N ASN A 424 1.76 -24.47 -12.20
CA ASN A 424 0.54 -24.89 -12.87
C ASN A 424 -0.21 -23.78 -13.65
N PRO A 425 0.46 -22.83 -14.34
CA PRO A 425 -0.27 -21.90 -15.19
C PRO A 425 -1.05 -22.68 -16.26
N GLY A 426 -2.33 -22.34 -16.45
CA GLY A 426 -3.23 -23.05 -17.35
C GLY A 426 -4.02 -22.15 -18.29
N THR A 427 -4.30 -20.91 -17.89
CA THR A 427 -5.09 -19.95 -18.69
C THR A 427 -4.30 -18.68 -19.01
N TYR A 428 -4.65 -18.03 -20.12
CA TYR A 428 -4.02 -16.77 -20.51
C TYR A 428 -4.96 -15.89 -21.34
N GLU A 429 -4.68 -14.60 -21.38
CA GLU A 429 -5.26 -13.62 -22.29
C GLU A 429 -4.17 -12.83 -23.02
N ILE A 430 -4.47 -12.33 -24.22
CA ILE A 430 -3.60 -11.42 -24.98
C ILE A 430 -4.32 -10.09 -25.14
N THR A 431 -3.85 -9.07 -24.45
CA THR A 431 -4.49 -7.75 -24.36
C THR A 431 -3.76 -6.71 -25.23
N GLY A 432 -2.44 -6.86 -25.39
CA GLY A 432 -1.58 -5.88 -26.09
C GLY A 432 -1.46 -6.04 -27.60
N GLY A 433 -1.92 -7.15 -28.18
CA GLY A 433 -1.70 -7.47 -29.60
C GLY A 433 -0.55 -8.44 -29.87
N GLY A 434 -0.05 -9.13 -28.83
CA GLY A 434 0.81 -10.29 -28.95
C GLY A 434 0.28 -11.36 -29.91
N SER A 435 1.16 -12.18 -30.46
CA SER A 435 0.78 -13.19 -31.46
C SER A 435 0.34 -14.52 -30.85
N SER A 436 0.97 -14.95 -29.74
CA SER A 436 0.66 -16.22 -29.08
C SER A 436 1.29 -16.33 -27.69
N VAL A 437 0.70 -17.19 -26.85
CA VAL A 437 1.26 -17.66 -25.57
C VAL A 437 1.43 -19.18 -25.64
N SER A 438 2.61 -19.70 -25.31
CA SER A 438 2.90 -21.13 -25.20
C SER A 438 3.26 -21.48 -23.77
N ILE A 439 2.47 -22.37 -23.15
CA ILE A 439 2.74 -22.86 -21.80
C ILE A 439 3.32 -24.28 -21.90
N ASN A 440 4.56 -24.42 -21.43
CA ASN A 440 5.32 -25.66 -21.40
C ASN A 440 5.40 -26.17 -19.95
N ASN A 441 4.47 -27.04 -19.57
CA ASN A 441 4.46 -27.77 -18.33
C ASN A 441 4.92 -29.22 -18.56
N ALA A 442 6.22 -29.37 -18.83
CA ALA A 442 6.81 -30.65 -19.18
C ALA A 442 6.90 -31.57 -17.95
N VAL A 443 6.11 -32.66 -17.95
CA VAL A 443 6.23 -33.76 -17.00
C VAL A 443 6.90 -34.97 -17.65
N THR A 444 7.59 -35.78 -16.86
CA THR A 444 8.13 -37.05 -17.35
C THR A 444 7.10 -38.16 -17.14
N VAL A 445 6.67 -38.77 -18.24
CA VAL A 445 5.92 -40.04 -18.20
C VAL A 445 6.94 -41.16 -18.25
N LEU A 446 6.96 -42.00 -17.21
CA LEU A 446 7.85 -43.15 -17.07
C LEU A 446 7.01 -44.41 -16.89
N ILE A 447 7.25 -45.42 -17.73
CA ILE A 447 6.74 -46.77 -17.51
C ILE A 447 7.95 -47.68 -17.28
N HIS A 448 7.95 -48.34 -16.13
CA HIS A 448 8.94 -49.34 -15.75
C HIS A 448 8.33 -50.74 -15.96
N VAL A 449 9.05 -51.63 -16.64
CA VAL A 449 8.59 -52.98 -16.97
C VAL A 449 9.52 -54.01 -16.37
N GLU A 450 8.98 -54.82 -15.47
CA GLU A 450 9.68 -55.92 -14.80
C GLU A 450 8.97 -57.25 -15.09
N ASP A 451 9.71 -58.35 -15.01
CA ASP A 451 9.11 -59.68 -14.95
C ASP A 451 8.56 -59.99 -13.54
N LYS A 452 7.94 -61.17 -13.40
CA LYS A 452 7.37 -61.63 -12.11
C LYS A 452 8.40 -61.80 -10.99
N ASP A 453 9.68 -61.89 -11.34
CA ASP A 453 10.80 -62.11 -10.42
C ASP A 453 11.53 -60.78 -10.11
N GLY A 454 11.05 -59.65 -10.65
CA GLY A 454 11.60 -58.31 -10.45
C GLY A 454 12.78 -57.95 -11.36
N ASN A 455 13.01 -58.71 -12.44
CA ASN A 455 14.06 -58.37 -13.39
C ASN A 455 13.55 -57.37 -14.44
N ASN A 456 14.34 -56.32 -14.70
CA ASN A 456 14.09 -55.36 -15.76
C ASN A 456 13.96 -56.04 -17.13
N ILE A 457 12.87 -55.74 -17.86
CA ILE A 457 12.68 -56.25 -19.21
C ILE A 457 13.17 -55.19 -20.21
N GLN A 458 14.24 -55.49 -20.94
CA GLN A 458 14.71 -54.68 -22.08
C GLN A 458 13.92 -55.00 -23.35
N GLY A 459 13.56 -53.97 -24.13
CA GLY A 459 12.89 -54.13 -25.41
C GLY A 459 11.37 -54.38 -25.34
N ALA A 460 10.76 -54.25 -24.16
CA ALA A 460 9.30 -54.30 -24.03
C ALA A 460 8.67 -53.09 -24.75
N ARG A 461 7.61 -53.32 -25.52
CA ARG A 461 6.95 -52.25 -26.28
C ARG A 461 5.91 -51.57 -25.43
N VAL A 462 6.13 -50.31 -25.12
CA VAL A 462 5.26 -49.49 -24.28
C VAL A 462 4.55 -48.44 -25.14
N GLY A 463 3.22 -48.42 -25.04
CA GLY A 463 2.35 -47.38 -25.58
C GLY A 463 1.53 -46.72 -24.49
N VAL A 464 1.55 -45.40 -24.40
CA VAL A 464 0.70 -44.59 -23.54
C VAL A 464 -0.14 -43.67 -24.42
N PHE A 465 -1.46 -43.73 -24.27
CA PHE A 465 -2.41 -43.00 -25.11
C PHE A 465 -3.41 -42.25 -24.24
N LYS A 466 -3.87 -41.09 -24.72
CA LYS A 466 -5.04 -40.43 -24.10
C LYS A 466 -6.27 -41.30 -24.31
N GLU A 467 -7.05 -41.51 -23.26
CA GLU A 467 -8.31 -42.26 -23.37
C GLU A 467 -9.35 -41.51 -24.21
N SER A 468 -9.32 -40.17 -24.17
CA SER A 468 -10.30 -39.29 -24.82
C SER A 468 -10.32 -39.41 -26.34
N ASP A 469 -9.15 -39.51 -26.98
CA ASP A 469 -9.01 -39.46 -28.45
C ASP A 469 -8.05 -40.51 -29.01
N GLY A 470 -7.44 -41.33 -28.16
CA GLY A 470 -6.47 -42.36 -28.56
C GLY A 470 -5.14 -41.80 -29.05
N SER A 471 -4.89 -40.49 -28.95
CA SER A 471 -3.63 -39.88 -29.35
C SER A 471 -2.48 -40.42 -28.50
N SER A 472 -1.35 -40.72 -29.14
CA SER A 472 -0.16 -41.26 -28.46
C SER A 472 0.53 -40.17 -27.65
N ILE A 473 0.72 -40.42 -26.35
CA ILE A 473 1.62 -39.68 -25.47
C ILE A 473 3.04 -40.25 -25.58
N MET A 474 3.18 -41.58 -25.55
CA MET A 474 4.46 -42.28 -25.65
C MET A 474 4.31 -43.56 -26.46
N THR A 475 5.22 -43.80 -27.41
CA THR A 475 5.37 -45.12 -28.05
C THR A 475 6.86 -45.42 -28.15
N LYS A 476 7.39 -46.26 -27.25
CA LYS A 476 8.83 -46.56 -27.12
C LYS A 476 9.08 -47.99 -26.65
N GLU A 477 10.30 -48.48 -26.86
CA GLU A 477 10.80 -49.71 -26.25
C GLU A 477 11.55 -49.39 -24.95
N THR A 478 11.51 -50.29 -23.97
CA THR A 478 12.26 -50.14 -22.72
C THR A 478 13.77 -50.31 -22.90
N GLY A 479 14.54 -49.54 -22.14
CA GLY A 479 16.00 -49.67 -22.05
C GLY A 479 16.45 -50.90 -21.26
N SER A 480 17.77 -51.07 -21.11
CA SER A 480 18.38 -52.14 -20.28
C SER A 480 18.01 -52.04 -18.79
N ASP A 481 17.55 -50.88 -18.36
CA ASP A 481 17.04 -50.57 -17.03
C ASP A 481 15.52 -50.80 -16.90
N GLY A 482 14.86 -51.37 -17.92
CA GLY A 482 13.42 -51.64 -17.91
C GLY A 482 12.55 -50.39 -18.12
N ASN A 483 13.14 -49.23 -18.40
CA ASN A 483 12.42 -47.96 -18.47
C ASN A 483 12.09 -47.54 -19.91
N ALA A 484 10.86 -47.10 -20.13
CA ALA A 484 10.47 -46.30 -21.28
C ALA A 484 9.96 -44.94 -20.78
N SER A 485 10.55 -43.84 -21.25
CA SER A 485 10.16 -42.49 -20.80
C SER A 485 10.01 -41.47 -21.93
N THR A 486 9.14 -40.49 -21.72
CA THR A 486 8.99 -39.32 -22.59
C THR A 486 8.65 -38.08 -21.78
N SER A 487 8.92 -36.91 -22.36
CA SER A 487 8.35 -35.66 -21.86
C SER A 487 6.93 -35.49 -22.42
N TYR A 488 6.00 -35.04 -21.59
CA TYR A 488 4.62 -34.73 -21.93
C TYR A 488 4.27 -33.33 -21.41
N ASN A 489 3.62 -32.50 -22.22
CA ASN A 489 3.13 -31.20 -21.77
C ASN A 489 1.80 -31.38 -21.03
N TYR A 490 1.83 -31.31 -19.70
CA TYR A 490 0.67 -31.52 -18.83
C TYR A 490 -0.12 -30.22 -18.66
N LEU A 491 -1.31 -30.15 -19.26
CA LEU A 491 -2.19 -28.99 -19.14
C LEU A 491 -3.33 -29.21 -18.12
N SER A 492 -3.74 -30.44 -17.92
CA SER A 492 -4.82 -30.84 -17.00
C SER A 492 -4.81 -32.36 -16.79
N ASP A 493 -5.61 -32.84 -15.85
CA ASP A 493 -5.82 -34.27 -15.64
C ASP A 493 -6.39 -34.92 -16.90
N VAL A 494 -5.66 -35.89 -17.46
CA VAL A 494 -6.06 -36.64 -18.65
C VAL A 494 -6.03 -38.13 -18.32
N PRO A 495 -7.16 -38.85 -18.41
CA PRO A 495 -7.18 -40.31 -18.31
C PRO A 495 -6.33 -40.95 -19.42
N ILE A 496 -5.54 -41.96 -19.07
CA ILE A 496 -4.60 -42.62 -19.98
C ILE A 496 -4.86 -44.13 -20.08
N ILE A 497 -4.58 -44.67 -21.26
CA ILE A 497 -4.49 -46.11 -21.51
C ILE A 497 -3.02 -46.47 -21.67
N VAL A 498 -2.54 -47.40 -20.85
CA VAL A 498 -1.19 -47.98 -20.95
C VAL A 498 -1.27 -49.36 -21.58
N ARG A 499 -0.43 -49.62 -22.58
CA ARG A 499 -0.27 -50.92 -23.25
C ARG A 499 1.18 -51.34 -23.19
N VAL A 500 1.44 -52.56 -22.72
CA VAL A 500 2.78 -53.16 -22.66
C VAL A 500 2.73 -54.51 -23.39
N ARG A 501 3.70 -54.76 -24.28
CA ARG A 501 3.83 -56.03 -25.03
C ARG A 501 5.24 -56.58 -24.98
#